data_AF-A0AAX2RMG4-F1
#
_entry.id   AF-A0AAX2RMG4-F1
#
_cell.length_a   1.000
_cell.length_b   1.000
_cell.length_c   1.000
_cell.angle_alpha   90.00
_cell.angle_beta   90.00
_cell.angle_gamma   90.00
#
_symmetry.space_group_name_H-M   'P 1'
#
loop_
_entity.id
_entity.type
_entity.pdbx_description
1 polymer ?
#
loop_
_entity_poly.entity_id
_entity_poly.type
_entity_poly.pdbx_seq_one_letter_code
_entity_poly.pdbx_strand_id
1 'polypeptide(L)'
;MSITADIQQLEPGHRIELFEVNCTEIGGDALRFHGHLQSTSIVWQGLEYKPWPIRAAGFERTSDARQPAPKLTVGDINGTITALCVALGDLVGAKVFRRRTLAKYLDAVNFADGNPTADPNEQSPVEQWRIEQKSDEQPGVQVEFTLSSPLDFGGQQVPARQIVGTCQWRYRGPECGYVGMVYFDKYDKPVSDPALDRCSQKVSGCECRYGVNNPLPYGGFLCDTLA
;
A
#
# COMPACT_ATOMS: atom_id res chain seq x y z
N MET A 1 11.21 -21.00 20.83
CA MET A 1 12.33 -20.88 19.89
C MET A 1 11.81 -20.03 18.75
N SER A 2 12.58 -19.05 18.26
CA SER A 2 12.07 -18.19 17.20
C SER A 2 12.20 -18.86 15.84
N ILE A 3 11.27 -18.57 14.95
CA ILE A 3 11.27 -19.03 13.56
C ILE A 3 12.57 -18.66 12.84
N THR A 4 13.23 -17.56 13.23
CA THR A 4 14.53 -17.15 12.70
C THR A 4 15.63 -18.16 13.01
N ALA A 5 15.66 -18.70 14.23
CA ALA A 5 16.65 -19.69 14.63
C ALA A 5 16.40 -21.03 13.93
N ASP A 6 15.13 -21.41 13.75
CA ASP A 6 14.77 -22.67 13.09
C ASP A 6 15.06 -22.68 11.60
N ILE A 7 14.80 -21.58 10.90
CA ILE A 7 15.09 -21.46 9.46
C ILE A 7 16.60 -21.60 9.18
N GLN A 8 17.46 -21.33 10.17
CA GLN A 8 18.92 -21.48 10.08
C GLN A 8 19.41 -22.91 10.37
N GLN A 9 18.55 -23.82 10.82
CA GLN A 9 18.92 -25.21 11.03
C GLN A 9 19.14 -25.94 9.70
N LEU A 10 19.86 -27.06 9.74
CA LEU A 10 20.06 -27.93 8.58
C LEU A 10 18.73 -28.50 8.06
N GLU A 11 17.81 -28.80 8.97
CA GLU A 11 16.47 -29.31 8.67
C GLU A 11 15.41 -28.40 9.31
N PRO A 12 15.10 -27.25 8.68
CA PRO A 12 14.13 -26.30 9.22
C PRO A 12 12.68 -26.84 9.20
N GLY A 13 12.45 -27.99 8.56
CA GLY A 13 11.15 -28.62 8.39
C GLY A 13 10.36 -28.07 7.20
N HIS A 14 9.06 -28.38 7.15
CA HIS A 14 8.19 -27.98 6.05
C HIS A 14 7.78 -26.51 6.15
N ARG A 15 8.12 -25.73 5.12
CA ARG A 15 7.70 -24.35 5.00
C ARG A 15 6.28 -24.26 4.45
N ILE A 16 5.43 -23.54 5.17
CA ILE A 16 4.06 -23.28 4.80
C ILE A 16 3.94 -21.85 4.28
N GLU A 17 3.41 -21.71 3.08
CA GLU A 17 3.09 -20.45 2.44
C GLU A 17 1.57 -20.32 2.30
N LEU A 18 1.04 -19.18 2.73
CA LEU A 18 -0.39 -18.87 2.74
C LEU A 18 -0.60 -17.49 2.10
N PHE A 19 -1.68 -17.34 1.35
CA PHE A 19 -2.05 -16.11 0.67
C PHE A 19 -3.41 -15.62 1.13
N GLU A 20 -3.51 -14.31 1.37
CA GLU A 20 -4.75 -13.63 1.69
C GLU A 20 -4.90 -12.44 0.74
N VAL A 21 -5.97 -12.44 -0.05
CA VAL A 21 -6.30 -11.37 -0.99
C VAL A 21 -7.47 -10.61 -0.40
N ASN A 22 -7.22 -9.40 0.07
CA ASN A 22 -8.23 -8.52 0.63
C ASN A 22 -8.78 -7.59 -0.45
N CYS A 23 -10.03 -7.84 -0.86
CA CYS A 23 -10.76 -7.06 -1.86
C CYS A 23 -11.78 -6.08 -1.24
N THR A 24 -11.79 -5.89 0.09
CA THR A 24 -12.80 -5.05 0.76
C THR A 24 -12.77 -3.59 0.31
N GLU A 25 -11.59 -3.05 -0.03
CA GLU A 25 -11.44 -1.69 -0.55
C GLU A 25 -12.00 -1.50 -1.97
N ILE A 26 -12.15 -2.59 -2.72
CA ILE A 26 -12.69 -2.59 -4.08
C ILE A 26 -14.11 -3.17 -4.15
N GLY A 27 -14.76 -3.38 -3.00
CA GLY A 27 -16.15 -3.86 -2.90
C GLY A 27 -16.32 -5.39 -2.95
N GLY A 28 -15.26 -6.16 -2.74
CA GLY A 28 -15.29 -7.63 -2.65
C GLY A 28 -14.96 -8.16 -1.25
N ASP A 29 -14.92 -9.49 -1.13
CA ASP A 29 -14.58 -10.19 0.12
C ASP A 29 -13.08 -10.42 0.30
N ALA A 30 -12.67 -10.76 1.53
CA ALA A 30 -11.33 -11.26 1.81
C ALA A 30 -11.24 -12.76 1.48
N LEU A 31 -10.36 -13.10 0.55
CA LEU A 31 -10.15 -14.46 0.06
C LEU A 31 -8.86 -15.05 0.64
N ARG A 32 -8.87 -16.32 1.05
CA ARG A 32 -7.73 -16.98 1.72
C ARG A 32 -7.42 -18.33 1.11
N PHE A 33 -6.18 -18.52 0.69
CA PHE A 33 -5.78 -19.67 -0.12
C PHE A 33 -4.38 -20.18 0.22
N HIS A 34 -4.12 -21.43 -0.14
CA HIS A 34 -2.78 -22.01 -0.18
C HIS A 34 -2.54 -22.87 -1.42
N GLY A 35 -1.30 -22.87 -1.91
CA GLY A 35 -0.87 -23.64 -3.10
C GLY A 35 -0.25 -25.00 -2.80
N HIS A 36 -0.36 -25.52 -1.57
CA HIS A 36 0.17 -26.84 -1.20
C HIS A 36 -0.54 -27.97 -1.93
N LEU A 37 0.16 -29.10 -2.14
CA LEU A 37 -0.37 -30.28 -2.83
C LEU A 37 -1.50 -31.00 -2.07
N GLN A 38 -1.66 -30.71 -0.78
CA GLN A 38 -2.74 -31.27 0.01
C GLN A 38 -4.09 -30.62 -0.33
N SER A 39 -5.14 -31.44 -0.35
CA SER A 39 -6.51 -30.98 -0.60
C SER A 39 -7.26 -30.56 0.67
N THR A 40 -6.58 -30.53 1.82
CA THR A 40 -7.16 -30.09 3.10
C THR A 40 -6.90 -28.61 3.31
N SER A 41 -7.89 -27.90 3.84
CA SER A 41 -7.72 -26.52 4.31
C SER A 41 -6.68 -26.46 5.42
N ILE A 42 -5.91 -25.37 5.45
CA ILE A 42 -4.99 -25.06 6.54
C ILE A 42 -5.59 -23.96 7.40
N VAL A 43 -5.65 -24.18 8.71
CA VAL A 43 -6.05 -23.15 9.68
C VAL A 43 -4.80 -22.48 10.24
N TRP A 44 -4.72 -21.16 10.15
CA TRP A 44 -3.62 -20.37 10.70
C TRP A 44 -4.16 -19.13 11.40
N GLN A 45 -3.76 -18.91 12.65
CA GLN A 45 -4.27 -17.82 13.49
C GLN A 45 -5.81 -17.84 13.60
N GLY A 46 -6.41 -19.03 13.59
CA GLY A 46 -7.86 -19.21 13.60
C GLY A 46 -8.57 -18.89 12.27
N LEU A 47 -7.83 -18.57 11.20
CA LEU A 47 -8.39 -18.31 9.87
C LEU A 47 -8.17 -19.51 8.95
N GLU A 48 -9.23 -19.92 8.25
CA GLU A 48 -9.16 -21.01 7.28
C GLU A 48 -8.61 -20.52 5.93
N TYR A 49 -7.60 -21.22 5.42
CA TYR A 49 -7.02 -21.08 4.09
C TYR A 49 -7.39 -22.30 3.27
N LYS A 50 -8.05 -22.09 2.12
CA LYS A 50 -8.53 -23.19 1.26
C LYS A 50 -7.46 -23.60 0.25
N PRO A 51 -7.43 -24.88 -0.16
CA PRO A 51 -6.55 -25.31 -1.24
C PRO A 51 -6.99 -24.66 -2.56
N TRP A 52 -6.07 -23.96 -3.22
CA TRP A 52 -6.30 -23.42 -4.54
C TRP A 52 -5.00 -23.49 -5.36
N PRO A 53 -5.05 -23.86 -6.65
CA PRO A 53 -3.87 -23.86 -7.51
C PRO A 53 -3.34 -22.43 -7.65
N ILE A 54 -2.29 -22.11 -6.91
CA ILE A 54 -1.63 -20.81 -6.90
C ILE A 54 -0.14 -21.02 -7.06
N ARG A 55 0.47 -20.24 -7.93
CA ARG A 55 1.92 -20.17 -8.11
C ARG A 55 2.35 -18.72 -7.97
N ALA A 56 3.30 -18.48 -7.09
CA ALA A 56 3.80 -17.16 -6.77
C ALA A 56 5.32 -17.12 -7.03
N ALA A 57 5.79 -16.17 -7.85
CA ALA A 57 7.20 -16.05 -8.23
C ALA A 57 7.65 -14.59 -8.25
N GLY A 58 8.97 -14.35 -8.16
CA GLY A 58 9.54 -12.99 -8.25
C GLY A 58 9.42 -12.15 -6.96
N PHE A 59 9.17 -12.77 -5.82
CA PHE A 59 9.17 -12.12 -4.49
C PHE A 59 10.60 -11.96 -3.98
N GLU A 60 11.36 -11.10 -4.64
CA GLU A 60 12.74 -10.78 -4.27
C GLU A 60 12.78 -9.69 -3.20
N ARG A 61 13.80 -9.70 -2.36
CA ARG A 61 14.11 -8.57 -1.46
C ARG A 61 15.39 -7.95 -1.99
N THR A 62 15.25 -6.89 -2.78
CA THR A 62 16.36 -6.15 -3.34
C THR A 62 16.69 -4.96 -2.43
N SER A 63 17.97 -4.61 -2.33
CA SER A 63 18.43 -3.34 -1.74
C SER A 63 18.51 -2.21 -2.76
N ASP A 64 18.32 -2.55 -4.04
CA ASP A 64 18.36 -1.60 -5.15
C ASP A 64 17.10 -0.75 -5.18
N ALA A 65 17.19 0.43 -5.83
CA ALA A 65 16.07 1.35 -5.92
C ALA A 65 14.85 0.78 -6.67
N ARG A 66 15.04 -0.24 -7.52
CA ARG A 66 13.95 -0.84 -8.30
C ARG A 66 13.17 -1.84 -7.44
N GLN A 67 11.90 -1.52 -7.19
CA GLN A 67 10.99 -2.44 -6.54
C GLN A 67 10.73 -3.66 -7.43
N PRO A 68 10.72 -4.89 -6.86
CA PRO A 68 10.38 -6.09 -7.61
C PRO A 68 8.90 -6.09 -7.99
N ALA A 69 8.59 -6.71 -9.14
CA ALA A 69 7.23 -6.90 -9.63
C ALA A 69 6.87 -8.40 -9.61
N PRO A 70 6.54 -8.98 -8.44
CA PRO A 70 6.20 -10.38 -8.34
C PRO A 70 4.98 -10.74 -9.20
N LYS A 71 4.94 -11.99 -9.64
CA LYS A 71 3.83 -12.56 -10.41
C LYS A 71 3.07 -13.58 -9.56
N LEU A 72 1.75 -13.46 -9.59
CA LEU A 72 0.83 -14.39 -8.94
C LEU A 72 -0.06 -15.02 -10.01
N THR A 73 0.17 -16.30 -10.29
CA THR A 73 -0.65 -17.10 -11.19
C THR A 73 -1.66 -17.90 -10.37
N VAL A 74 -2.94 -17.76 -10.68
CA VAL A 74 -4.06 -18.41 -9.99
C VAL A 74 -4.82 -19.25 -11.01
N GLY A 75 -5.09 -20.52 -10.71
CA GLY A 75 -5.89 -21.37 -11.57
C GLY A 75 -7.34 -20.90 -11.62
N ASP A 76 -7.92 -20.86 -12.81
CA ASP A 76 -9.27 -20.34 -13.07
C ASP A 76 -10.28 -21.49 -13.17
N ILE A 77 -10.50 -22.19 -12.05
CA ILE A 77 -11.42 -23.33 -12.01
C ILE A 77 -12.84 -22.83 -12.29
N ASN A 78 -13.46 -23.36 -13.33
CA ASN A 78 -14.82 -23.01 -13.77
C ASN A 78 -15.05 -21.51 -14.06
N GLY A 79 -14.00 -20.75 -14.41
CA GLY A 79 -14.14 -19.33 -14.72
C GLY A 79 -14.39 -18.43 -13.51
N THR A 80 -14.19 -18.93 -12.29
CA THR A 80 -14.49 -18.19 -11.05
C THR A 80 -13.61 -16.96 -10.87
N ILE A 81 -12.32 -17.04 -11.18
CA ILE A 81 -11.38 -15.92 -11.05
C ILE A 81 -11.63 -14.91 -12.16
N THR A 82 -11.92 -15.38 -13.37
CA THR A 82 -12.30 -14.53 -14.50
C THR A 82 -13.58 -13.74 -14.19
N ALA A 83 -14.61 -14.39 -13.63
CA ALA A 83 -15.83 -13.72 -13.20
C ALA A 83 -15.58 -12.68 -12.09
N LEU A 84 -14.70 -12.98 -11.13
CA LEU A 84 -14.27 -12.01 -10.11
C LEU A 84 -13.55 -10.80 -10.71
N CYS A 85 -12.67 -11.02 -11.71
CA CYS A 85 -12.00 -9.95 -12.43
C CYS A 85 -13.02 -9.04 -13.12
N VAL A 86 -14.03 -9.60 -13.79
CA VAL A 86 -15.10 -8.80 -14.42
C VAL A 86 -15.91 -8.01 -13.38
N ALA A 87 -16.22 -8.62 -12.24
CA ALA A 87 -17.04 -7.98 -11.20
C ALA A 87 -16.30 -6.87 -10.44
N LEU A 88 -14.99 -7.01 -10.22
CA LEU A 88 -14.18 -6.16 -9.35
C LEU A 88 -13.09 -5.37 -10.09
N GLY A 89 -13.22 -5.21 -11.42
CA GLY A 89 -12.28 -4.42 -12.23
C GLY A 89 -10.85 -4.98 -12.22
N ASP A 90 -10.72 -6.24 -12.64
CA ASP A 90 -9.48 -7.03 -12.68
C ASP A 90 -8.75 -7.15 -11.34
N LEU A 91 -9.47 -6.96 -10.22
CA LEU A 91 -8.94 -6.96 -8.85
C LEU A 91 -7.84 -5.91 -8.63
N VAL A 92 -7.74 -4.92 -9.52
CA VAL A 92 -6.71 -3.88 -9.46
C VAL A 92 -6.87 -3.09 -8.16
N GLY A 93 -5.79 -3.01 -7.41
CA GLY A 93 -5.74 -2.33 -6.14
C GLY A 93 -6.06 -3.20 -4.91
N ALA A 94 -6.48 -4.45 -5.09
CA ALA A 94 -6.62 -5.41 -4.00
C ALA A 94 -5.28 -5.64 -3.28
N LYS A 95 -5.34 -5.84 -1.97
CA LYS A 95 -4.15 -6.08 -1.14
C LYS A 95 -3.89 -7.58 -1.06
N VAL A 96 -2.68 -8.00 -1.37
CA VAL A 96 -2.25 -9.39 -1.27
C VAL A 96 -1.26 -9.51 -0.11
N PHE A 97 -1.60 -10.31 0.88
CA PHE A 97 -0.74 -10.66 2.00
C PHE A 97 -0.21 -12.06 1.79
N ARG A 98 1.11 -12.18 1.80
CA ARG A 98 1.80 -13.46 1.76
C ARG A 98 2.40 -13.75 3.13
N ARG A 99 1.94 -14.84 3.74
CA ARG A 99 2.36 -15.29 5.06
C ARG A 99 3.19 -16.55 4.92
N ARG A 100 4.29 -16.63 5.66
CA ARG A 100 5.20 -17.78 5.63
C ARG A 100 5.52 -18.21 7.06
N THR A 101 5.25 -19.47 7.36
CA THR A 101 5.57 -20.10 8.65
C THR A 101 6.13 -21.51 8.42
N LEU A 102 6.43 -22.24 9.49
CA LEU A 102 6.79 -23.66 9.44
C LEU A 102 5.58 -24.50 9.88
N ALA A 103 5.42 -25.69 9.31
CA ALA A 103 4.30 -26.57 9.59
C ALA A 103 4.14 -26.88 11.09
N LYS A 104 5.26 -26.98 11.82
CA LYS A 104 5.26 -27.23 13.27
C LYS A 104 4.60 -26.12 14.10
N TYR A 105 4.48 -24.91 13.56
CA TYR A 105 3.86 -23.79 14.27
C TYR A 105 2.35 -23.70 14.04
N LEU A 106 1.81 -24.42 13.05
CA LEU A 106 0.40 -24.37 12.68
C LEU A 106 -0.55 -24.67 13.83
N ASP A 107 -1.78 -24.15 13.76
CA ASP A 107 -2.79 -24.36 14.80
C ASP A 107 -3.07 -25.86 15.01
N ALA A 108 -3.37 -26.24 16.26
CA ALA A 108 -3.62 -27.63 16.64
C ALA A 108 -4.74 -28.31 15.84
N VAL A 109 -5.71 -27.53 15.34
CA VAL A 109 -6.84 -28.01 14.53
C VAL A 109 -6.39 -28.70 13.23
N ASN A 110 -5.19 -28.40 12.74
CA ASN A 110 -4.66 -29.03 11.53
C ASN A 110 -4.20 -30.49 11.74
N PHE A 111 -4.07 -30.95 12.99
CA PHE A 111 -3.50 -32.25 13.32
C PHE A 111 -4.48 -33.07 14.15
N ALA A 112 -4.63 -34.35 13.82
CA ALA A 112 -5.57 -35.25 14.50
C ALA A 112 -5.31 -35.36 16.02
N ASP A 113 -4.04 -35.37 16.42
CA ASP A 113 -3.60 -35.45 17.82
C ASP A 113 -3.34 -34.07 18.45
N GLY A 114 -3.69 -32.98 17.75
CA GLY A 114 -3.34 -31.62 18.12
C GLY A 114 -1.88 -31.26 17.81
N ASN A 115 -1.47 -30.05 18.21
CA ASN A 115 -0.11 -29.55 18.01
C ASN A 115 0.43 -28.85 19.26
N PRO A 116 1.35 -29.46 20.02
CA PRO A 116 1.95 -28.85 21.20
C PRO A 116 2.96 -27.74 20.85
N THR A 117 3.43 -27.67 19.61
CA THR A 117 4.36 -26.61 19.15
C THR A 117 3.64 -25.50 18.40
N ALA A 118 2.30 -25.47 18.43
CA ALA A 118 1.52 -24.41 17.81
C ALA A 118 1.87 -23.05 18.42
N ASP A 119 2.29 -22.09 17.59
CA ASP A 119 2.57 -20.73 18.01
C ASP A 119 2.12 -19.74 16.91
N PRO A 120 1.00 -19.03 17.13
CA PRO A 120 0.48 -18.03 16.19
C PRO A 120 1.44 -16.85 15.93
N ASN A 121 2.42 -16.61 16.80
CA ASN A 121 3.36 -15.49 16.66
C ASN A 121 4.59 -15.84 15.82
N GLU A 122 4.87 -17.12 15.64
CA GLU A 122 6.04 -17.60 14.90
C GLU A 122 5.75 -17.62 13.40
N GLN A 123 5.92 -16.46 12.77
CA GLN A 123 5.85 -16.29 11.31
C GLN A 123 6.97 -15.39 10.81
N SER A 124 7.33 -15.56 9.54
CA SER A 124 8.16 -14.59 8.84
C SER A 124 7.41 -13.25 8.75
N PRO A 125 8.13 -12.11 8.60
CA PRO A 125 7.48 -10.83 8.37
C PRO A 125 6.45 -10.94 7.24
N VAL A 126 5.24 -10.46 7.51
CA VAL A 126 4.14 -10.52 6.55
C VAL A 126 4.50 -9.64 5.36
N GLU A 127 4.49 -10.23 4.17
CA GLU A 127 4.76 -9.49 2.95
C GLU A 127 3.45 -8.95 2.40
N GLN A 128 3.35 -7.63 2.32
CA GLN A 128 2.20 -6.94 1.76
C GLN A 128 2.52 -6.49 0.34
N TRP A 129 1.59 -6.78 -0.57
CA TRP A 129 1.65 -6.42 -1.99
C TRP A 129 0.29 -5.87 -2.42
N ARG A 130 0.26 -5.25 -3.59
CA ARG A 130 -0.97 -4.78 -4.24
C ARG A 130 -1.05 -5.35 -5.64
N ILE A 131 -2.25 -5.75 -6.07
CA ILE A 131 -2.46 -6.11 -7.48
C ILE A 131 -2.40 -4.83 -8.30
N GLU A 132 -1.44 -4.75 -9.22
CA GLU A 132 -1.27 -3.60 -10.11
C GLU A 132 -2.08 -3.78 -11.38
N GLN A 133 -1.99 -4.96 -11.99
CA GLN A 133 -2.69 -5.30 -13.22
C GLN A 133 -2.83 -6.81 -13.38
N LYS A 134 -3.83 -7.21 -14.17
CA LYS A 134 -3.91 -8.54 -14.76
C LYS A 134 -3.00 -8.58 -15.98
N SER A 135 -1.99 -9.43 -15.94
CA SER A 135 -0.92 -9.50 -16.94
C SER A 135 -1.19 -10.51 -18.04
N ASP A 136 -1.84 -11.62 -17.69
CA ASP A 136 -2.27 -12.64 -18.65
C ASP A 136 -3.55 -13.32 -18.18
N GLU A 137 -4.34 -13.81 -19.12
CA GLU A 137 -5.56 -14.55 -18.84
C GLU A 137 -5.72 -15.68 -19.86
N GLN A 138 -5.84 -16.90 -19.35
CA GLN A 138 -6.25 -18.08 -20.11
C GLN A 138 -7.60 -18.54 -19.55
N PRO A 139 -8.73 -18.13 -20.17
CA PRO A 139 -10.06 -18.36 -19.61
C PRO A 139 -10.31 -19.82 -19.28
N GLY A 140 -10.76 -20.10 -18.04
CA GLY A 140 -11.04 -21.45 -17.57
C GLY A 140 -9.81 -22.30 -17.23
N VAL A 141 -8.60 -21.73 -17.34
CA VAL A 141 -7.34 -22.42 -17.01
C VAL A 141 -6.59 -21.66 -15.91
N GLN A 142 -6.18 -20.42 -16.16
CA GLN A 142 -5.40 -19.62 -15.21
C GLN A 142 -5.45 -18.12 -15.50
N VAL A 143 -5.25 -17.30 -14.47
CA VAL A 143 -5.10 -15.86 -14.55
C VAL A 143 -3.78 -15.47 -13.89
N GLU A 144 -3.00 -14.59 -14.52
CA GLU A 144 -1.76 -14.07 -13.98
C GLU A 144 -1.90 -12.59 -13.60
N PHE A 145 -1.50 -12.26 -12.37
CA PHE A 145 -1.46 -10.90 -11.86
C PHE A 145 -0.02 -10.45 -11.65
N THR A 146 0.27 -9.21 -12.03
CA THR A 146 1.47 -8.51 -11.59
C THR A 146 1.16 -7.75 -10.31
N LEU A 147 2.01 -7.99 -9.31
CA LEU A 147 1.94 -7.35 -8.01
C LEU A 147 2.99 -6.25 -7.91
N SER A 148 2.66 -5.20 -7.17
CA SER A 148 3.57 -4.12 -6.81
C SER A 148 3.68 -3.98 -5.29
N SER A 149 4.82 -3.49 -4.85
CA SER A 149 5.04 -3.14 -3.44
C SER A 149 4.10 -1.98 -3.06
N PRO A 150 3.57 -1.93 -1.83
CA PRO A 150 2.82 -0.74 -1.36
C PRO A 150 3.69 0.52 -1.29
N LEU A 151 5.02 0.37 -1.35
CA LEU A 151 5.98 1.47 -1.45
C LEU A 151 6.18 1.95 -2.90
N ASP A 152 5.59 1.28 -3.88
CA ASP A 152 5.57 1.75 -5.25
C ASP A 152 4.45 2.80 -5.39
N PHE A 153 4.85 4.07 -5.35
CA PHE A 153 3.93 5.19 -5.48
C PHE A 153 3.63 5.56 -6.94
N GLY A 154 3.87 4.67 -7.91
CA GLY A 154 3.54 4.92 -9.32
C GLY A 154 4.26 6.15 -9.89
N GLY A 155 5.52 6.35 -9.49
CA GLY A 155 6.32 7.52 -9.87
C GLY A 155 6.00 8.81 -9.10
N GLN A 156 5.07 8.78 -8.14
CA GLN A 156 4.82 9.93 -7.27
C GLN A 156 6.04 10.17 -6.36
N GLN A 157 6.58 11.39 -6.44
CA GLN A 157 7.73 11.77 -5.62
C GLN A 157 7.27 12.04 -4.19
N VAL A 158 7.92 11.36 -3.25
CA VAL A 158 7.87 11.66 -1.82
C VAL A 158 9.18 12.36 -1.46
N PRO A 159 9.20 13.48 -0.71
CA PRO A 159 8.07 14.21 -0.11
C PRO A 159 7.24 15.01 -1.14
N ALA A 160 5.92 15.09 -0.94
CA ALA A 160 5.01 15.81 -1.84
C ALA A 160 5.23 17.34 -1.90
N ARG A 161 5.98 17.92 -0.94
CA ARG A 161 6.32 19.34 -0.90
C ARG A 161 7.76 19.56 -1.30
N GLN A 162 7.97 20.47 -2.24
CA GLN A 162 9.30 20.93 -2.61
C GLN A 162 9.77 22.05 -1.68
N ILE A 163 11.06 22.12 -1.37
CA ILE A 163 11.64 23.23 -0.61
C ILE A 163 11.82 24.42 -1.56
N VAL A 164 10.75 25.22 -1.71
CA VAL A 164 10.77 26.43 -2.55
C VAL A 164 10.49 27.67 -1.72
N GLY A 165 11.08 28.79 -2.16
CA GLY A 165 10.95 30.11 -1.54
C GLY A 165 9.52 30.63 -1.49
N THR A 166 8.64 30.17 -2.37
CA THR A 166 7.24 30.62 -2.54
C THR A 166 6.26 29.76 -1.74
N CYS A 167 5.19 30.37 -1.21
CA CYS A 167 4.13 29.69 -0.49
C CYS A 167 3.35 28.72 -1.40
N GLN A 168 3.28 27.46 -0.99
CA GLN A 168 2.53 26.42 -1.70
C GLN A 168 1.07 26.29 -1.23
N TRP A 169 0.67 27.02 -0.19
CA TRP A 169 -0.69 26.93 0.34
C TRP A 169 -1.71 27.48 -0.64
N ARG A 170 -2.86 26.80 -0.72
CA ARG A 170 -4.00 27.34 -1.44
C ARG A 170 -4.43 28.63 -0.76
N TYR A 171 -4.47 29.72 -1.50
CA TYR A 171 -4.90 31.01 -0.95
C TYR A 171 -6.33 30.90 -0.39
N ARG A 172 -6.52 31.36 0.85
CA ARG A 172 -7.76 31.21 1.64
C ARG A 172 -8.20 29.75 1.87
N GLY A 173 -7.30 28.78 1.63
CA GLY A 173 -7.48 27.39 2.01
C GLY A 173 -7.21 27.14 3.50
N PRO A 174 -7.45 25.92 3.99
CA PRO A 174 -7.29 25.56 5.40
C PRO A 174 -5.89 25.87 5.96
N GLU A 175 -4.84 25.67 5.17
CA GLU A 175 -3.44 25.88 5.57
C GLU A 175 -3.04 27.37 5.54
N CYS A 176 -3.69 28.16 4.69
CA CYS A 176 -3.50 29.60 4.61
C CYS A 176 -4.27 30.34 5.71
N GLY A 177 -5.50 29.90 6.01
CA GLY A 177 -6.35 30.43 7.09
C GLY A 177 -6.93 31.82 6.86
N TYR A 178 -6.67 32.47 5.72
CA TYR A 178 -7.01 33.89 5.55
C TYR A 178 -8.48 34.10 5.22
N VAL A 179 -9.23 34.60 6.20
CA VAL A 179 -10.67 34.92 6.07
C VAL A 179 -10.97 36.43 6.09
N GLY A 180 -9.93 37.27 6.06
CA GLY A 180 -10.06 38.73 6.15
C GLY A 180 -10.69 39.37 4.90
N MET A 181 -11.19 40.60 5.10
CA MET A 181 -11.86 41.44 4.08
C MET A 181 -10.92 42.49 3.44
N VAL A 182 -9.62 42.49 3.77
CA VAL A 182 -8.65 43.30 3.03
C VAL A 182 -8.14 42.53 1.81
N TYR A 183 -8.09 43.18 0.67
CA TYR A 183 -7.76 42.58 -0.62
C TYR A 183 -6.52 43.22 -1.23
N PHE A 184 -5.69 42.39 -1.86
CA PHE A 184 -4.47 42.85 -2.51
C PHE A 184 -4.31 42.15 -3.87
N ASP A 185 -3.70 42.82 -4.84
CA ASP A 185 -3.33 42.21 -6.10
C ASP A 185 -2.11 41.27 -5.95
N LYS A 186 -1.70 40.65 -7.06
CA LYS A 186 -0.52 39.75 -7.11
C LYS A 186 0.80 40.46 -6.71
N TYR A 187 0.84 41.79 -6.73
CA TYR A 187 2.00 42.60 -6.41
C TYR A 187 1.92 43.23 -5.01
N ASP A 188 1.01 42.75 -4.16
CA ASP A 188 0.78 43.23 -2.80
C ASP A 188 0.26 44.68 -2.72
N LYS A 189 -0.34 45.19 -3.81
CA LYS A 189 -1.00 46.51 -3.79
C LYS A 189 -2.45 46.38 -3.31
N PRO A 190 -2.94 47.30 -2.47
CA PRO A 190 -4.31 47.23 -1.95
C PRO A 190 -5.32 47.42 -3.08
N VAL A 191 -6.36 46.59 -3.08
CA VAL A 191 -7.46 46.65 -4.05
C VAL A 191 -8.78 46.68 -3.29
N SER A 192 -9.75 47.43 -3.82
CA SER A 192 -11.10 47.52 -3.24
C SER A 192 -12.07 46.44 -3.77
N ASP A 193 -11.80 45.92 -4.96
CA ASP A 193 -12.61 44.87 -5.60
C ASP A 193 -12.15 43.46 -5.16
N PRO A 194 -13.01 42.67 -4.49
CA PRO A 194 -12.70 41.29 -4.10
C PRO A 194 -12.34 40.37 -5.28
N ALA A 195 -12.85 40.63 -6.49
CA ALA A 195 -12.58 39.79 -7.66
C ALA A 195 -11.11 39.83 -8.10
N LEU A 196 -10.44 40.94 -7.81
CA LEU A 196 -9.04 41.20 -8.13
C LEU A 196 -8.07 40.69 -7.04
N ASP A 197 -8.59 40.19 -5.92
CA ASP A 197 -7.77 39.67 -4.81
C ASP A 197 -6.97 38.44 -5.25
N ARG A 198 -5.64 38.55 -5.19
CA ARG A 198 -4.71 37.47 -5.51
C ARG A 198 -3.56 37.48 -4.51
N CYS A 199 -3.19 36.32 -3.99
CA CYS A 199 -2.01 36.17 -3.15
C CYS A 199 -0.74 36.27 -4.00
N SER A 200 0.24 37.07 -3.57
CA SER A 200 1.59 37.10 -4.17
C SER A 200 2.40 35.83 -3.90
N GLN A 201 1.94 34.99 -2.96
CA GLN A 201 2.60 33.77 -2.46
C GLN A 201 3.96 34.04 -1.82
N LYS A 202 4.26 35.28 -1.47
CA LYS A 202 5.47 35.69 -0.75
C LYS A 202 5.15 36.03 0.70
N VAL A 203 6.18 36.12 1.53
CA VAL A 203 6.04 36.55 2.93
C VAL A 203 5.38 37.93 3.00
N SER A 204 5.75 38.87 2.12
CA SER A 204 5.14 40.21 2.00
C SER A 204 3.62 40.16 1.85
N GLY A 205 3.09 39.24 1.05
CA GLY A 205 1.65 39.11 0.86
C GLY A 205 0.90 38.57 2.09
N CYS A 206 1.58 37.76 2.91
CA CYS A 206 1.08 37.35 4.21
C CYS A 206 1.13 38.53 5.22
N GLU A 207 2.21 39.31 5.22
CA GLU A 207 2.35 40.49 6.08
C GLU A 207 1.28 41.55 5.79
N CYS A 208 0.92 41.78 4.52
CA CYS A 208 -0.17 42.70 4.16
C CYS A 208 -1.54 42.27 4.73
N ARG A 209 -1.74 40.97 4.94
CA ARG A 209 -3.04 40.37 5.32
C ARG A 209 -3.14 40.09 6.82
N TYR A 210 -2.03 39.67 7.42
CA TYR A 210 -1.95 39.29 8.83
C TYR A 210 -1.22 40.33 9.69
N GLY A 211 -0.43 41.22 9.09
CA GLY A 211 0.42 42.19 9.79
C GLY A 211 1.87 41.70 9.92
N VAL A 212 2.82 42.65 9.86
CA VAL A 212 4.29 42.40 9.80
C VAL A 212 4.84 41.67 11.04
N ASN A 213 4.21 41.81 12.21
CA ASN A 213 4.69 41.23 13.47
C ASN A 213 3.79 40.12 14.03
N ASN A 214 2.87 39.60 13.22
CA ASN A 214 1.99 38.52 13.63
C ASN A 214 2.48 37.18 13.08
N PRO A 215 2.14 36.05 13.73
CA PRO A 215 2.44 34.73 13.19
C PRO A 215 1.86 34.57 11.78
N LEU A 216 2.73 34.40 10.79
CA LEU A 216 2.33 34.26 9.39
C LEU A 216 2.17 32.77 9.06
N PRO A 217 1.01 32.32 8.58
CA PRO A 217 0.79 30.95 8.11
C PRO A 217 1.44 30.76 6.72
N TYR A 218 2.77 30.89 6.67
CA TYR A 218 3.56 30.83 5.44
C TYR A 218 3.94 29.39 5.09
N GLY A 219 3.58 28.97 3.88
CA GLY A 219 3.84 27.63 3.36
C GLY A 219 5.07 27.51 2.46
N GLY A 220 5.90 28.53 2.41
CA GLY A 220 7.18 28.49 1.69
C GLY A 220 8.33 28.25 2.67
N PHE A 221 9.47 27.85 2.15
CA PHE A 221 10.68 27.68 2.93
C PHE A 221 11.58 28.89 2.76
N LEU A 222 12.24 29.34 3.82
CA LEU A 222 13.29 30.34 3.72
C LEU A 222 14.48 29.68 3.03
N CYS A 223 14.65 29.98 1.74
CA CYS A 223 15.76 29.49 0.93
C CYS A 223 16.71 30.66 0.70
N ASP A 224 18.00 30.47 1.00
CA ASP A 224 19.07 31.46 0.79
C ASP A 224 19.49 31.59 -0.69
N THR A 225 18.60 31.25 -1.63
CA THR A 225 18.79 31.65 -3.02
C THR A 225 18.49 33.14 -3.12
N LEU A 226 19.48 33.92 -2.71
CA LEU A 226 19.74 35.28 -3.17
C LEU A 226 19.54 35.30 -4.70
N ALA A 227 18.45 35.91 -5.14
CA ALA A 227 18.32 36.44 -6.48
C ALA A 227 18.98 37.82 -6.53
#